data_AF-A0A6V7Q935-F1
#
_entry.id   AF-A0A6V7Q935-F1
#
_cell.length_a   1.000
_cell.length_b   1.000
_cell.length_c   1.000
_cell.angle_alpha   90.00
_cell.angle_beta   90.00
_cell.angle_gamma   90.00
#
_symmetry.space_group_name_H-M   'P 1'
#
loop_
_entity.id
_entity.type
_entity.pdbx_description
1 polymer ?
#
loop_
_entity_poly.entity_id
_entity_poly.type
_entity_poly.pdbx_seq_one_letter_code
_entity_poly.pdbx_strand_id
1 'polypeptide(L)'
;MKFNPRVSSSRRKCRKAHFTAPSSVRRVLMSAPLSAELRSKYGVRSMPVRKDDEVQVVRGTFKGREGKVVQVYRRKWIIHVERITREKVNGSTVNVGVAPSKVVITKLKLDKDRKALLDRKARAAPPPTRPRAPNSPPKTSPPPPPPQLPLPSRRSIEMN
;
A
#
# COMPACT_ATOMS: atom_id res chain seq x y z
N MET A 1 19.52 7.80 -15.60
CA MET A 1 19.11 8.94 -16.45
C MET A 1 17.97 8.48 -17.35
N LYS A 2 17.06 9.35 -17.78
CA LYS A 2 15.98 8.93 -18.69
C LYS A 2 16.44 8.95 -20.13
N PHE A 3 16.14 7.88 -20.87
CA PHE A 3 16.59 7.69 -22.25
C PHE A 3 15.62 8.24 -23.30
N ASN A 4 14.34 8.45 -22.94
CA ASN A 4 13.32 8.91 -23.89
C ASN A 4 13.39 10.44 -24.08
N PRO A 5 13.67 10.95 -25.29
CA PRO A 5 13.81 12.38 -25.57
C PRO A 5 12.48 13.15 -25.45
N ARG A 6 11.33 12.48 -25.58
CA ARG A 6 10.00 13.12 -25.49
C ARG A 6 9.60 13.48 -24.05
N VAL A 7 10.27 12.94 -23.04
CA VAL A 7 9.91 13.12 -21.62
C VAL A 7 10.80 14.17 -20.97
N SER A 8 10.30 15.40 -20.79
CA SER A 8 11.10 16.48 -20.20
C SER A 8 11.47 16.28 -18.72
N SER A 9 12.73 16.56 -18.32
CA SER A 9 13.21 16.59 -16.91
C SER A 9 13.05 17.94 -16.26
N SER A 10 12.68 18.96 -17.03
CA SER A 10 12.60 20.32 -16.53
C SER A 10 11.53 20.42 -15.44
N ARG A 11 11.96 20.82 -14.24
CA ARG A 11 11.09 21.07 -13.08
C ARG A 11 9.94 22.03 -13.44
N ARG A 12 10.22 23.08 -14.23
CA ARG A 12 9.24 24.08 -14.66
C ARG A 12 8.14 23.45 -15.52
N LYS A 13 8.52 22.63 -16.52
CA LYS A 13 7.56 21.95 -17.41
C LYS A 13 6.69 20.95 -16.64
N CYS A 14 7.28 20.15 -15.76
CA CYS A 14 6.54 19.17 -14.95
C CYS A 14 5.53 19.85 -14.00
N ARG A 15 5.91 20.94 -13.32
CA ARG A 15 5.02 21.68 -12.43
C ARG A 15 3.86 22.32 -13.19
N LYS A 16 4.12 22.95 -14.34
CA LYS A 16 3.08 23.51 -15.20
C LYS A 16 2.08 22.43 -15.59
N ALA A 17 2.56 21.31 -16.12
CA ALA A 17 1.71 20.18 -16.52
C ALA A 17 0.83 19.64 -15.38
N HIS A 18 1.35 19.56 -14.15
CA HIS A 18 0.57 19.12 -12.99
C HIS A 18 -0.53 20.13 -12.62
N PHE A 19 -0.19 21.40 -12.41
CA PHE A 19 -1.16 22.38 -11.93
C PHE A 19 -2.21 22.79 -12.97
N THR A 20 -1.85 22.78 -14.26
CA THR A 20 -2.77 23.10 -15.36
C THR A 20 -3.44 21.86 -15.97
N ALA A 21 -3.31 20.68 -15.35
CA ALA A 21 -3.87 19.44 -15.87
C ALA A 21 -5.41 19.53 -16.06
N PRO A 22 -5.98 19.00 -17.15
CA PRO A 22 -7.42 18.89 -17.33
C PRO A 22 -8.04 17.81 -16.44
N SER A 23 -9.37 17.84 -16.26
CA SER A 23 -10.09 16.97 -15.30
C SER A 23 -9.84 15.47 -15.50
N SER A 24 -9.75 15.01 -16.75
CA SER A 24 -9.46 13.61 -17.09
C SER A 24 -8.10 13.16 -16.56
N VAL A 25 -7.07 14.00 -16.71
CA VAL A 25 -5.72 13.74 -16.22
C VAL A 25 -5.67 13.83 -14.70
N ARG A 26 -6.36 14.81 -14.10
CA ARG A 26 -6.47 14.92 -12.63
C ARG A 26 -7.10 13.69 -12.00
N ARG A 27 -8.09 13.07 -12.65
CA ARG A 27 -8.69 11.80 -12.20
C ARG A 27 -7.63 10.70 -12.02
N VAL A 28 -6.72 10.58 -12.98
CA VAL A 28 -5.67 9.55 -12.95
C VAL A 28 -4.62 9.87 -11.89
N LEU A 29 -4.21 11.14 -11.81
CA LEU A 29 -3.22 11.61 -10.84
C LEU A 29 -3.75 11.51 -9.39
N MET A 30 -5.05 11.74 -9.17
CA MET A 30 -5.72 11.55 -7.88
C MET A 30 -6.06 10.07 -7.62
N SER A 31 -5.04 9.22 -7.68
CA SER A 31 -5.12 7.81 -7.28
C SER A 31 -4.67 7.61 -5.84
N ALA A 32 -5.30 6.66 -5.15
CA ALA A 32 -4.91 6.21 -3.82
C ALA A 32 -4.49 4.73 -3.86
N PRO A 33 -3.53 4.32 -3.01
CA PRO A 33 -3.18 2.91 -2.83
C PRO A 33 -4.36 2.10 -2.29
N LEU A 34 -4.47 0.85 -2.75
CA LEU A 34 -5.42 -0.12 -2.19
C LEU A 34 -4.87 -0.75 -0.90
N SER A 35 -5.74 -1.24 -0.01
CA SER A 35 -5.38 -2.08 1.14
C SER A 35 -4.72 -3.38 0.68
N ALA A 36 -4.01 -4.06 1.59
CA ALA A 36 -3.32 -5.32 1.26
C ALA A 36 -4.30 -6.39 0.75
N GLU A 37 -5.47 -6.51 1.37
CA GLU A 37 -6.54 -7.43 0.99
C GLU A 37 -7.04 -7.16 -0.44
N LEU A 38 -7.32 -5.90 -0.77
CA LEU A 38 -7.78 -5.51 -2.10
C LEU A 38 -6.69 -5.69 -3.16
N ARG A 39 -5.41 -5.52 -2.80
CA ARG A 39 -4.29 -5.80 -3.70
C ARG A 39 -4.20 -7.28 -4.01
N SER A 40 -4.35 -8.15 -3.00
CA SER A 40 -4.36 -9.61 -3.22
C SER A 40 -5.54 -10.04 -4.08
N LYS A 41 -6.71 -9.43 -3.88
CA LYS A 41 -7.93 -9.77 -4.65
C LYS A 41 -7.87 -9.34 -6.10
N TYR A 42 -7.41 -8.12 -6.40
CA TYR A 42 -7.47 -7.55 -7.74
C TYR A 42 -6.13 -7.46 -8.47
N GLY A 43 -5.00 -7.71 -7.79
CA GLY A 43 -3.65 -7.62 -8.36
C GLY A 43 -3.19 -6.19 -8.69
N VAL A 44 -3.91 -5.15 -8.26
CA VAL A 44 -3.63 -3.75 -8.61
C VAL A 44 -3.14 -2.97 -7.40
N ARG A 45 -2.08 -2.16 -7.55
CA ARG A 45 -1.52 -1.34 -6.47
C ARG A 45 -2.37 -0.14 -6.07
N SER A 46 -2.95 0.56 -7.04
CA SER A 46 -3.69 1.83 -6.82
C SER A 46 -4.85 2.06 -7.79
N MET A 47 -5.86 2.77 -7.31
CA MET A 47 -7.07 3.13 -8.06
C MET A 47 -7.39 4.62 -7.93
N PRO A 48 -7.92 5.27 -8.99
CA PRO A 48 -8.53 6.59 -8.88
C PRO A 48 -9.64 6.60 -7.82
N VAL A 49 -9.63 7.59 -6.93
CA VAL A 49 -10.65 7.68 -5.87
C VAL A 49 -11.98 8.18 -6.43
N ARG A 50 -13.10 7.58 -5.98
CA ARG A 50 -14.46 8.01 -6.30
C ARG A 50 -15.23 8.37 -5.02
N LYS A 51 -16.39 9.02 -5.21
CA LYS A 51 -17.40 9.15 -4.16
C LYS A 51 -17.85 7.75 -3.70
N ASP A 52 -18.20 7.64 -2.43
CA ASP A 52 -18.66 6.42 -1.77
C ASP A 52 -17.59 5.30 -1.63
N ASP A 53 -16.34 5.54 -2.00
CA ASP A 53 -15.24 4.65 -1.59
C ASP A 53 -14.99 4.81 -0.09
N GLU A 54 -14.75 3.71 0.61
CA GLU A 54 -14.30 3.76 2.01
C GLU A 54 -12.79 3.84 2.06
N VAL A 55 -12.32 4.73 2.91
CA VAL A 55 -10.91 5.07 2.99
C VAL A 55 -10.44 5.22 4.43
N GLN A 56 -9.18 4.85 4.64
CA GLN A 56 -8.46 5.00 5.89
C GLN A 56 -7.30 5.99 5.70
N VAL A 57 -7.15 6.94 6.62
CA VAL A 57 -6.03 7.89 6.58
C VAL A 57 -4.80 7.28 7.24
N VAL A 58 -3.68 7.25 6.51
CA VAL A 58 -2.43 6.65 6.99
C VAL A 58 -1.43 7.70 7.48
N ARG A 59 -1.50 8.92 6.92
CA ARG A 59 -0.52 9.99 7.18
C ARG A 59 -1.18 11.30 7.57
N GLY A 60 -0.58 12.02 8.51
CA GLY A 60 -1.03 13.33 9.00
C GLY A 60 -1.82 13.24 10.31
N THR A 61 -2.43 14.35 10.72
CA THR A 61 -3.11 14.51 12.01
C THR A 61 -4.29 13.55 12.20
N PHE A 62 -4.99 13.20 11.12
CA PHE A 62 -6.17 12.33 11.16
C PHE A 62 -5.85 10.84 10.92
N LYS A 63 -4.60 10.42 11.19
CA LYS A 63 -4.17 9.01 11.02
C LYS A 63 -5.06 8.05 11.81
N GLY A 64 -5.37 6.90 11.23
CA GLY A 64 -6.18 5.84 11.84
C GLY A 64 -7.69 6.06 11.73
N ARG A 65 -8.14 7.24 11.27
CA ARG A 65 -9.56 7.48 11.01
C ARG A 65 -9.98 6.87 9.68
N GLU A 66 -11.18 6.32 9.69
CA GLU A 66 -11.85 5.74 8.53
C GLU A 66 -13.13 6.49 8.23
N GLY A 67 -13.48 6.55 6.96
CA GLY A 67 -14.74 7.15 6.52
C GLY A 67 -14.98 6.98 5.03
N LYS A 68 -16.21 7.27 4.61
CA LYS A 68 -16.56 7.30 3.19
C LYS A 68 -16.11 8.60 2.55
N VAL A 69 -15.73 8.53 1.28
CA VAL A 69 -15.43 9.73 0.49
C VAL A 69 -16.74 10.42 0.11
N VAL A 70 -16.96 11.61 0.68
CA VAL A 70 -18.15 12.44 0.40
C VAL A 70 -18.03 13.07 -0.97
N GLN A 71 -16.89 13.74 -1.23
CA GLN A 71 -16.66 14.45 -2.47
C GLN A 71 -15.17 14.49 -2.84
N VAL A 72 -14.90 14.48 -4.14
CA VAL A 72 -13.55 14.56 -4.70
C VAL A 72 -13.38 15.92 -5.39
N TYR A 73 -12.67 16.84 -4.72
CA TYR A 73 -12.45 18.18 -5.24
C TYR A 73 -11.18 18.25 -6.10
N ARG A 74 -11.34 17.94 -7.40
CA ARG A 74 -10.22 17.89 -8.36
C ARG A 74 -9.53 19.22 -8.62
N ARG A 75 -10.23 20.36 -8.49
CA ARG A 75 -9.61 21.69 -8.70
C ARG A 75 -8.53 21.96 -7.66
N LYS A 76 -8.77 21.58 -6.40
CA LYS A 76 -7.87 21.79 -5.26
C LYS A 76 -7.00 20.58 -4.91
N TRP A 77 -7.07 19.47 -5.66
CA TRP A 77 -6.32 18.23 -5.40
C TRP A 77 -6.64 17.56 -4.05
N ILE A 78 -7.88 17.73 -3.58
CA ILE A 78 -8.31 17.35 -2.23
C ILE A 78 -9.51 16.40 -2.30
N ILE A 79 -9.61 15.54 -1.28
CA ILE A 79 -10.74 14.67 -1.01
C ILE A 79 -11.32 15.05 0.34
N HIS A 80 -12.65 15.09 0.43
CA HIS A 80 -13.35 15.22 1.70
C HIS A 80 -13.86 13.85 2.12
N VAL A 81 -13.49 13.46 3.34
CA VAL A 81 -13.85 12.19 3.95
C VAL A 81 -14.85 12.47 5.07
N GLU A 82 -15.83 11.58 5.20
CA GLU A 82 -16.79 11.57 6.29
C GLU A 82 -16.05 11.42 7.64
N ARG A 83 -16.55 12.04 8.71
CA ARG A 83 -15.95 12.06 10.07
C ARG A 83 -14.59 12.77 10.19
N ILE A 84 -14.02 13.25 9.08
CA ILE A 84 -12.84 14.13 9.10
C ILE A 84 -13.31 15.57 9.01
N THR A 85 -13.71 16.11 10.15
CA THR A 85 -14.23 17.47 10.31
C THR A 85 -13.37 18.28 11.28
N ARG A 86 -13.48 19.59 11.16
CA ARG A 86 -12.99 20.58 12.12
C ARG A 86 -14.14 21.49 12.50
N GLU A 87 -14.28 21.77 13.78
CA GLU A 87 -15.23 22.75 14.29
C GLU A 87 -14.71 24.17 14.08
N LYS A 88 -15.61 25.07 13.70
CA LYS A 88 -15.36 26.51 13.68
C LYS A 88 -15.77 27.11 15.02
N VAL A 89 -15.31 28.34 15.29
CA VAL A 89 -15.67 29.10 16.51
C VAL A 89 -17.19 29.31 16.63
N ASN A 90 -17.91 29.33 15.50
CA ASN A 90 -19.37 29.45 15.46
C ASN A 90 -20.13 28.13 15.68
N GLY A 91 -19.45 27.05 16.10
CA GLY A 91 -20.06 25.73 16.36
C GLY A 91 -20.36 24.88 15.13
N SER A 92 -20.20 25.40 13.91
CA SER A 92 -20.41 24.62 12.68
C SER A 92 -19.22 23.73 12.34
N THR A 93 -19.48 22.49 11.89
CA THR A 93 -18.43 21.55 11.45
C THR A 93 -18.16 21.66 9.96
N VAL A 94 -16.89 21.69 9.56
CA VAL A 94 -16.48 21.66 8.14
C VAL A 94 -15.52 20.50 7.88
N ASN A 95 -15.72 19.78 6.78
CA ASN A 95 -14.83 18.69 6.39
C ASN A 95 -13.43 19.19 6.05
N VAL A 96 -12.41 18.59 6.67
CA VAL A 96 -11.03 18.91 6.34
C VAL A 96 -10.63 18.20 5.06
N GLY A 97 -9.87 18.91 4.23
CA GLY A 97 -9.35 18.38 2.99
C GLY A 97 -8.16 17.44 3.20
N VAL A 98 -8.24 16.23 2.66
CA VAL A 98 -7.15 15.24 2.70
C VAL A 98 -6.67 14.94 1.27
N ALA A 99 -5.35 14.87 1.09
CA ALA A 99 -4.78 14.49 -0.21
C ALA A 99 -4.92 12.97 -0.44
N PRO A 100 -5.27 12.51 -1.66
CA PRO A 100 -5.48 11.08 -1.96
C PRO A 100 -4.28 10.19 -1.62
N SER A 101 -3.06 10.72 -1.77
CA SER A 101 -1.83 9.96 -1.50
C SER A 101 -1.62 9.65 -0.02
N LYS A 102 -2.27 10.39 0.90
CA LYS A 102 -2.17 10.17 2.37
C LYS A 102 -3.14 9.09 2.88
N VAL A 103 -3.91 8.51 1.98
CA VAL A 103 -5.08 7.69 2.25
C VAL A 103 -4.90 6.32 1.60
N VAL A 104 -5.47 5.28 2.20
CA VAL A 104 -5.58 3.92 1.64
C VAL A 104 -7.05 3.59 1.46
N ILE A 105 -7.41 3.01 0.32
CA ILE A 105 -8.78 2.56 0.05
C ILE A 105 -8.98 1.20 0.74
N THR A 106 -10.00 1.11 1.59
CA THR A 106 -10.36 -0.11 2.34
C THR A 106 -11.49 -0.87 1.63
N LYS A 107 -12.51 -0.16 1.13
CA LYS A 107 -13.58 -0.75 0.30
C LYS A 107 -13.80 0.07 -0.96
N LEU A 108 -14.00 -0.63 -2.08
CA LEU A 108 -14.23 -0.03 -3.39
C LEU A 108 -15.72 -0.09 -3.73
N LYS A 109 -16.29 1.02 -4.21
CA LYS A 109 -17.57 1.00 -4.92
C LYS A 109 -17.34 0.47 -6.33
N LEU A 110 -17.94 -0.69 -6.63
CA LEU A 110 -17.81 -1.36 -7.93
C LEU A 110 -18.94 -0.94 -8.86
N ASP A 111 -18.57 -0.36 -9.99
CA ASP A 111 -19.45 -0.08 -11.14
C ASP A 111 -18.93 -0.87 -12.36
N LYS A 112 -19.75 -1.00 -13.42
CA LYS A 112 -19.36 -1.68 -14.68
C LYS A 112 -18.01 -1.17 -15.21
N ASP A 113 -17.85 0.16 -15.31
CA ASP A 113 -16.61 0.79 -15.80
C ASP A 113 -15.43 0.60 -14.84
N ARG A 114 -15.70 0.48 -13.54
CA ARG A 114 -14.63 0.33 -12.55
C ARG A 114 -14.07 -1.09 -12.58
N LYS A 115 -14.95 -2.08 -12.77
CA LYS A 115 -14.56 -3.47 -12.97
C LYS A 115 -13.72 -3.61 -14.24
N ALA A 116 -14.19 -3.06 -15.37
CA ALA A 116 -13.42 -3.03 -16.60
C ALA A 116 -12.04 -2.37 -16.45
N LEU A 117 -11.95 -1.29 -15.65
CA LEU A 117 -10.67 -0.64 -15.36
C LEU A 117 -9.74 -1.50 -14.49
N LEU A 118 -10.28 -2.21 -13.50
CA LEU A 118 -9.53 -3.15 -12.66
C LEU A 118 -8.99 -4.30 -13.52
N ASP A 119 -9.83 -4.92 -14.33
CA ASP A 119 -9.46 -6.05 -15.19
C ASP A 119 -8.37 -5.66 -16.18
N ARG A 120 -8.48 -4.47 -16.80
CA ARG A 120 -7.44 -3.93 -17.68
C ARG A 120 -6.12 -3.67 -16.95
N LYS A 121 -6.17 -3.16 -15.72
CA LYS A 121 -4.96 -2.90 -14.92
C LYS A 121 -4.31 -4.18 -14.40
N ALA A 122 -5.12 -5.19 -14.05
CA ALA A 122 -4.64 -6.48 -13.58
C ALA A 122 -3.82 -7.22 -14.65
N ARG A 123 -4.26 -7.17 -15.92
CA ARG A 123 -3.53 -7.75 -17.06
C ARG A 123 -2.13 -7.17 -17.27
N ALA A 124 -1.93 -5.91 -16.91
CA ALA A 124 -0.65 -5.22 -17.05
C ALA A 124 0.26 -5.35 -15.82
N ALA A 125 -0.25 -5.90 -14.71
CA ALA A 125 0.54 -6.13 -13.51
C ALA A 125 1.29 -7.46 -13.66
N PRO A 126 2.60 -7.52 -13.33
CA PRO A 126 3.29 -8.80 -13.21
C PRO A 126 2.60 -9.66 -12.14
N PRO A 127 2.60 -10.99 -12.27
CA PRO A 127 1.98 -11.86 -11.28
C PRO A 127 2.54 -11.54 -9.89
N PRO A 128 1.71 -11.62 -8.82
CA PRO A 128 2.19 -11.31 -7.49
C PRO A 128 3.39 -12.20 -7.17
N THR A 129 4.55 -11.59 -6.90
CA THR A 129 5.68 -12.25 -6.26
C THR A 129 5.11 -12.99 -5.05
N ARG A 130 5.26 -14.32 -5.04
CA ARG A 130 4.70 -15.24 -4.04
C ARG A 130 4.79 -14.63 -2.64
N PRO A 131 3.76 -14.76 -1.79
CA PRO A 131 3.88 -14.31 -0.41
C PRO A 131 5.13 -14.97 0.18
N ARG A 132 5.99 -14.18 0.84
CA ARG A 132 7.04 -14.72 1.68
C ARG A 132 6.34 -15.69 2.64
N ALA A 133 6.67 -16.97 2.53
CA ALA A 133 6.02 -18.03 3.30
C ALA A 133 5.99 -17.61 4.79
N PRO A 134 4.82 -17.64 5.45
CA PRO A 134 4.82 -17.58 6.90
C PRO A 134 5.44 -18.90 7.38
N ASN A 135 6.52 -18.78 8.15
CA ASN A 135 7.22 -19.86 8.85
C ASN A 135 8.16 -20.72 7.98
N SER A 136 9.38 -20.23 7.76
CA SER A 136 10.53 -21.15 7.82
C SER A 136 10.66 -21.60 9.29
N PRO A 137 10.70 -22.91 9.60
CA PRO A 137 10.99 -23.36 10.96
C PRO A 137 12.32 -22.75 11.42
N PRO A 138 12.49 -22.45 12.72
CA PRO A 138 13.77 -22.00 13.23
C PRO A 138 14.81 -23.05 12.84
N LYS A 139 15.97 -22.61 12.32
CA LYS A 139 17.10 -23.51 12.13
C LYS A 139 17.44 -24.12 13.48
N THR A 140 16.97 -25.34 13.73
CA THR A 140 17.43 -26.14 14.86
C THR A 140 18.92 -26.36 14.60
N SER A 141 19.78 -25.75 15.40
CA SER A 141 21.18 -26.11 15.45
C SER A 141 21.28 -27.62 15.69
N PRO A 142 22.18 -28.35 14.99
CA PRO A 142 22.37 -29.76 15.28
C PRO A 142 22.71 -29.94 16.76
N PRO A 143 22.15 -30.97 17.43
CA PRO A 143 22.44 -31.19 18.84
C PRO A 143 23.94 -31.43 19.04
N PRO A 144 24.53 -30.96 20.16
CA PRO A 144 25.93 -31.20 20.46
C PRO A 144 26.19 -32.71 20.54
N PRO A 145 27.38 -33.17 20.12
CA PRO A 145 27.72 -34.59 20.18
C PRO A 145 27.67 -35.09 21.62
N PRO A 146 27.23 -36.35 21.85
CA PRO A 146 27.16 -36.92 23.19
C PRO A 146 28.56 -36.96 23.82
N PRO A 147 28.67 -36.75 25.15
CA PRO A 147 29.94 -36.85 25.85
C PRO A 147 30.48 -38.28 25.73
N GLN A 148 31.72 -38.41 25.26
CA GLN A 148 32.39 -39.70 25.19
C GLN A 148 32.60 -40.21 26.61
N LEU A 149 32.05 -41.39 26.93
CA LEU A 149 32.38 -42.10 28.15
C LEU A 149 33.87 -42.48 28.12
N PRO A 150 34.61 -42.33 29.23
CA PRO A 150 36.00 -42.75 29.28
C PRO A 150 36.07 -44.27 29.08
N LEU A 151 36.89 -44.70 28.12
CA LEU A 151 37.18 -46.11 27.90
C LEU A 151 37.75 -46.71 29.19
N PRO A 152 37.27 -47.90 29.64
CA PRO A 152 37.84 -48.53 30.82
C PRO A 152 39.30 -48.88 30.54
N SER A 153 40.18 -48.51 31.46
CA SER A 153 41.59 -48.91 31.42
C SER A 153 41.67 -50.43 31.43
N ARG A 154 42.22 -51.01 30.37
CA ARG A 154 42.62 -52.43 30.38
C ARG A 154 43.77 -52.58 31.37
N ARG A 155 43.43 -52.90 32.62
CA ARG A 155 44.34 -53.61 33.51
C ARG A 155 44.56 -55.00 32.92
N SER A 156 45.84 -55.24 32.59
CA SER A 156 46.61 -56.47 32.77
C SER A 156 45.89 -57.80 32.62
N ILE A 157 46.22 -58.51 31.53
CA ILE A 157 46.25 -59.98 31.54
C ILE A 157 47.71 -60.37 31.25
N GLU A 158 48.31 -60.98 32.27
CA GLU A 158 49.58 -61.70 32.25
C GLU A 158 49.50 -63.00 31.42
N MET A 159 50.66 -63.65 31.26
CA MET A 159 50.92 -65.00 30.73
C MET A 159 51.04 -65.03 29.20
N ASN A 160 52.15 -65.44 28.58
CA ASN A 160 53.27 -66.31 28.96
C ASN A 160 54.54 -65.95 28.17
#